data_AF-A0A1G4SIH4-F1
#
_entry.id   AF-A0A1G4SIH4-F1
#
_cell.length_a   1.000
_cell.length_b   1.000
_cell.length_c   1.000
_cell.angle_alpha   90.00
_cell.angle_beta   90.00
_cell.angle_gamma   90.00
#
_symmetry.space_group_name_H-M   'P 1'
#
loop_
_entity.id
_entity.type
_entity.pdbx_description
1 polymer ?
#
loop_
_entity_poly.entity_id
_entity_poly.type
_entity_poly.pdbx_seq_one_letter_code
_entity_poly.pdbx_strand_id
1 'polypeptide(L)'
;KKDWIAIICTDTTLSEEEIIKRYGYRWNIEVYFKTCKQYLKYTKECQSTSFDSLTAHLAIANVRYMMLSVFQRANTDHRSLGELFYLYVQEVAEITFDHSMRLIMIAFLSTVKEFFALTDAQMAGFVQQFINNLPNYLKSPLEVCAEQLSAA
;
A
#
# COMPACT_ATOMS: atom_id res chain seq x y z
N LYS A 1 8.45 -41.90 -16.80
CA LYS A 1 8.86 -41.55 -15.42
C LYS A 1 8.48 -40.10 -15.19
N LYS A 2 7.69 -39.78 -14.14
CA LYS A 2 7.42 -38.38 -13.78
C LYS A 2 8.52 -37.94 -12.83
N ASP A 3 9.31 -36.97 -13.26
CA ASP A 3 10.31 -36.34 -12.41
C ASP A 3 9.57 -35.48 -11.38
N TRP A 4 9.76 -35.81 -10.10
CA TRP A 4 9.21 -35.05 -9.00
C TRP A 4 10.26 -34.02 -8.54
N ILE A 5 9.78 -32.85 -8.11
CA ILE A 5 10.61 -31.80 -7.53
C ILE A 5 10.25 -31.71 -6.05
N ALA A 6 11.25 -31.85 -5.18
CA ALA A 6 11.08 -31.58 -3.76
C ALA A 6 11.82 -30.30 -3.37
N ILE A 7 11.13 -29.45 -2.61
CA ILE A 7 11.70 -28.27 -1.95
C ILE A 7 11.64 -28.53 -0.46
N ILE A 8 12.78 -28.40 0.23
CA ILE A 8 12.90 -28.66 1.67
C ILE A 8 13.18 -27.33 2.36
N CYS A 9 12.44 -27.04 3.44
CA CYS A 9 12.63 -25.85 4.26
C CYS A 9 12.92 -26.25 5.71
N THR A 10 13.81 -25.52 6.38
CA THR A 10 14.12 -25.72 7.80
C THR A 10 13.12 -25.03 8.73
N ASP A 11 12.41 -24.02 8.22
CA ASP A 11 11.41 -23.27 8.97
C ASP A 11 10.04 -23.92 8.79
N THR A 12 9.49 -24.44 9.90
CA THR A 12 8.21 -25.14 9.95
C THR A 12 7.02 -24.21 10.13
N THR A 13 7.26 -22.92 10.31
CA THR A 13 6.20 -21.92 10.50
C THR A 13 5.67 -21.35 9.18
N LEU A 14 6.37 -21.59 8.07
CA LEU A 14 6.02 -21.07 6.76
C LEU A 14 4.96 -21.94 6.07
N SER A 15 4.06 -21.27 5.35
CA SER A 15 3.16 -21.96 4.42
C SER A 15 3.92 -22.48 3.19
N GLU A 16 3.36 -23.48 2.53
CA GLU A 16 3.91 -24.09 1.32
C GLU A 16 4.07 -23.06 0.20
N GLU A 17 3.10 -22.15 0.06
CA GLU A 17 3.14 -21.07 -0.93
C GLU A 17 4.32 -20.12 -0.71
N GLU A 18 4.59 -19.77 0.56
CA GLU A 18 5.70 -18.89 0.91
C GLU A 18 7.05 -19.60 0.71
N ILE A 19 7.14 -20.90 0.97
CA ILE A 19 8.32 -21.72 0.66
C ILE A 19 8.61 -21.71 -0.85
N ILE A 20 7.58 -21.95 -1.68
CA ILE A 20 7.72 -21.93 -3.15
C ILE A 20 8.14 -20.54 -3.63
N LYS A 21 7.52 -19.48 -3.11
CA LYS A 21 7.83 -18.09 -3.45
C LYS A 21 9.29 -17.74 -3.09
N ARG A 22 9.73 -18.11 -1.89
CA ARG A 22 11.12 -17.90 -1.45
C ARG A 22 12.11 -18.65 -2.33
N TYR A 23 11.81 -19.90 -2.68
CA TYR A 23 12.64 -20.67 -3.60
C TYR A 23 12.71 -20.02 -4.99
N GLY A 24 11.63 -19.38 -5.44
CA GLY A 24 11.61 -18.58 -6.68
C GLY A 24 12.68 -17.49 -6.73
N TYR A 25 13.01 -16.85 -5.60
CA TYR A 25 14.07 -15.83 -5.54
C TYR A 25 15.47 -16.39 -5.83
N ARG A 26 15.69 -17.72 -5.72
CA ARG A 26 16.97 -18.36 -6.06
C ARG A 26 17.39 -18.03 -7.50
N TRP A 27 16.46 -17.92 -8.44
CA TRP A 27 16.75 -17.61 -9.85
C TRP A 27 17.47 -16.27 -10.03
N ASN A 28 17.32 -15.33 -9.09
CA ASN A 28 17.98 -14.03 -9.15
C ASN A 28 19.51 -14.15 -9.21
N ILE A 29 20.10 -15.19 -8.62
CA ILE A 29 21.56 -15.39 -8.70
C ILE A 29 22.01 -15.74 -10.13
N GLU A 30 21.17 -16.43 -10.90
CA GLU A 30 21.45 -16.77 -12.29
C GLU A 30 21.38 -15.51 -13.17
N VAL A 31 20.39 -14.65 -12.91
CA VAL A 31 20.28 -13.33 -13.55
C VAL A 31 21.50 -12.46 -13.21
N TYR A 32 21.90 -12.43 -11.94
CA TYR A 32 23.12 -11.75 -11.50
C TYR A 32 24.35 -12.23 -12.28
N PHE A 33 24.62 -13.53 -12.32
CA PHE A 33 25.79 -14.07 -13.02
C PHE A 33 25.72 -13.81 -14.53
N LYS A 34 24.53 -13.89 -15.13
CA LYS A 34 24.33 -13.56 -16.54
C LYS A 34 24.69 -12.10 -16.82
N THR A 35 24.16 -11.17 -16.03
CA THR A 35 24.43 -9.73 -16.18
C THR A 35 25.90 -9.40 -15.95
N CYS A 36 26.50 -9.95 -14.90
CA CYS A 36 27.91 -9.72 -14.60
C CYS A 36 28.82 -10.21 -15.74
N LYS A 37 28.59 -11.42 -16.26
CA LYS A 37 29.38 -11.97 -17.38
C LYS A 37 29.20 -11.17 -18.66
N GLN A 38 27.97 -10.77 -18.99
CA GLN A 38 27.66 -10.09 -20.25
C GLN A 38 28.10 -8.62 -20.25
N TYR A 39 27.81 -7.88 -19.17
CA TYR A 39 27.92 -6.42 -19.16
C TYR A 39 29.03 -5.89 -18.25
N LEU A 40 29.38 -6.63 -17.19
CA LEU A 40 30.42 -6.20 -16.23
C LEU A 40 31.75 -6.93 -16.43
N LYS A 41 31.93 -7.59 -17.58
CA LYS A 41 33.19 -8.26 -17.99
C LYS A 41 33.79 -9.15 -16.89
N TYR A 42 32.93 -9.81 -16.11
CA TYR A 42 33.28 -10.54 -14.89
C TYR A 42 34.48 -11.47 -15.03
N THR A 43 34.60 -12.15 -16.18
CA THR A 43 35.70 -13.09 -16.46
C THR A 43 36.74 -12.57 -17.46
N LYS A 44 36.52 -11.41 -18.08
CA LYS A 44 37.32 -10.93 -19.22
C LYS A 44 38.19 -9.71 -18.90
N GLU A 45 37.79 -8.90 -17.92
CA GLU A 45 38.43 -7.60 -17.63
C GLU A 45 39.76 -7.73 -16.87
N CYS A 46 39.91 -8.69 -15.96
CA CYS A 46 41.19 -8.99 -15.29
C CYS A 46 41.76 -10.31 -15.81
N GLN A 47 42.98 -10.26 -16.36
CA GLN A 47 43.79 -11.44 -16.76
C GLN A 47 45.05 -11.56 -15.90
N SER A 48 45.04 -10.96 -14.71
CA SER A 48 46.15 -11.03 -13.77
C SER A 48 46.32 -12.45 -13.25
N THR A 49 47.57 -12.86 -13.05
CA THR A 49 47.91 -14.14 -12.40
C THR A 49 47.90 -14.04 -10.87
N SER A 50 47.81 -12.82 -10.33
CA SER A 50 47.71 -12.60 -8.88
C SER A 50 46.29 -12.86 -8.39
N PHE A 51 46.18 -13.73 -7.37
CA PHE A 51 44.91 -14.03 -6.71
C PHE A 51 44.26 -12.79 -6.08
N ASP A 52 45.06 -11.90 -5.50
CA ASP A 52 44.56 -10.66 -4.90
C ASP A 52 43.94 -9.74 -5.95
N SER A 53 44.57 -9.66 -7.13
CA SER A 53 44.07 -8.86 -8.24
C SER A 53 42.76 -9.42 -8.81
N LEU A 54 42.62 -10.74 -8.89
CA LEU A 54 41.37 -11.39 -9.28
C LEU A 54 40.27 -11.16 -8.24
N THR A 55 40.59 -11.27 -6.96
CA THR A 55 39.65 -11.04 -5.85
C THR A 55 39.16 -9.58 -5.83
N ALA A 56 40.08 -8.63 -6.00
CA ALA A 56 39.75 -7.21 -6.08
C ALA A 56 38.83 -6.90 -7.29
N HIS A 57 39.12 -7.47 -8.46
CA HIS A 57 38.26 -7.33 -9.63
C HIS A 57 36.83 -7.85 -9.37
N LEU A 58 36.71 -9.06 -8.83
CA LEU A 58 35.41 -9.65 -8.50
C LEU A 58 34.63 -8.76 -7.52
N ALA A 59 35.27 -8.26 -6.47
CA ALA A 59 34.65 -7.36 -5.51
C ALA A 59 34.14 -6.07 -6.17
N ILE A 60 34.94 -5.45 -7.04
CA ILE A 60 34.54 -4.25 -7.79
C ILE A 60 33.36 -4.53 -8.72
N ALA A 61 33.39 -5.64 -9.46
CA ALA A 61 32.30 -6.03 -10.34
C ALA A 61 31.00 -6.29 -9.56
N ASN A 62 31.09 -6.86 -8.35
CA ASN A 62 29.95 -7.06 -7.45
C ASN A 62 29.35 -5.73 -7.01
N VAL A 63 30.18 -4.78 -6.57
CA VAL A 63 29.72 -3.44 -6.16
C VAL A 63 29.05 -2.70 -7.31
N ARG A 64 29.63 -2.76 -8.51
CA ARG A 64 29.02 -2.19 -9.73
C ARG A 64 27.63 -2.77 -10.01
N TYR A 65 27.48 -4.09 -9.88
CA TYR A 65 26.16 -4.72 -10.01
C TYR A 65 25.19 -4.24 -8.93
N MET A 66 25.63 -4.17 -7.66
CA MET A 66 24.78 -3.71 -6.57
C MET A 66 24.22 -2.31 -6.85
N MET A 67 25.09 -1.36 -7.23
CA MET A 67 24.68 -0.01 -7.60
C MET A 67 23.68 0.00 -8.75
N LEU A 68 23.96 -0.74 -9.83
CA LEU A 68 23.06 -0.83 -10.98
C LEU A 68 21.71 -1.45 -10.62
N SER A 69 21.70 -2.48 -9.78
CA SER A 69 20.47 -3.16 -9.32
C SER A 69 19.58 -2.25 -8.45
N VAL A 70 20.19 -1.37 -7.65
CA VAL A 70 19.46 -0.38 -6.84
C VAL A 70 18.87 0.68 -7.75
N PHE A 71 19.66 1.19 -8.70
CA PHE A 71 19.20 2.19 -9.66
C PHE A 71 18.06 1.63 -10.54
N GLN A 72 18.18 0.40 -11.02
CA GLN A 72 17.12 -0.26 -11.78
C GLN A 72 15.83 -0.41 -10.96
N ARG A 73 15.94 -0.83 -9.68
CA ARG A 73 14.75 -0.94 -8.81
C ARG A 73 14.08 0.41 -8.58
N ALA A 74 14.86 1.45 -8.31
CA ALA A 74 14.34 2.80 -8.11
C ALA A 74 13.61 3.35 -9.34
N ASN A 75 14.07 3.02 -10.55
CA ASN A 75 13.55 3.62 -11.79
C ASN A 75 12.56 2.73 -12.55
N THR A 76 12.50 1.43 -12.27
CA THR A 76 11.73 0.48 -13.10
C THR A 76 10.82 -0.44 -12.29
N ASP A 77 11.01 -0.55 -10.96
CA ASP A 77 10.16 -1.42 -10.14
C ASP A 77 8.92 -0.67 -9.64
N HIS A 78 7.80 -0.79 -10.35
CA HIS A 78 6.51 -0.24 -9.92
C HIS A 78 6.04 -0.76 -8.55
N ARG A 79 6.58 -1.87 -8.03
CA ARG A 79 6.25 -2.34 -6.66
C ARG A 79 6.82 -1.43 -5.58
N SER A 80 7.81 -0.58 -5.89
CA SER A 80 8.25 0.50 -4.99
C SER A 80 7.18 1.58 -4.80
N LEU A 81 6.23 1.72 -5.74
CA LEU A 81 5.02 2.52 -5.56
C LEU A 81 3.97 1.81 -4.70
N GLY A 82 4.19 0.54 -4.35
CA GLY A 82 3.30 -0.21 -3.47
C GLY A 82 3.20 0.42 -2.09
N GLU A 83 4.31 0.94 -1.56
CA GLU A 83 4.30 1.69 -0.29
C GLU A 83 3.53 3.01 -0.43
N LEU A 84 3.69 3.73 -1.54
CA LEU A 84 2.87 4.91 -1.87
C LEU A 84 1.39 4.56 -1.99
N PHE A 85 1.05 3.39 -2.52
CA PHE A 85 -0.33 2.90 -2.57
C PHE A 85 -0.87 2.51 -1.18
N TYR A 86 -0.06 1.88 -0.32
CA TYR A 86 -0.44 1.57 1.06
C TYR A 86 -0.61 2.85 1.89
N LEU A 87 0.31 3.81 1.77
CA LEU A 87 0.21 5.13 2.38
C LEU A 87 -1.02 5.87 1.86
N TYR A 88 -1.28 5.84 0.55
CA TYR A 88 -2.49 6.43 -0.03
C TYR A 88 -3.76 5.76 0.48
N VAL A 89 -3.83 4.43 0.53
CA VAL A 89 -4.98 3.70 1.07
C VAL A 89 -5.17 4.02 2.55
N GLN A 90 -4.10 4.13 3.33
CA GLN A 90 -4.15 4.50 4.75
C GLN A 90 -4.61 5.95 4.96
N GLU A 91 -4.15 6.89 4.14
CA GLU A 91 -4.57 8.31 4.18
C GLU A 91 -6.02 8.49 3.68
N VAL A 92 -6.45 7.71 2.67
CA VAL A 92 -7.83 7.72 2.15
C VAL A 92 -8.79 6.96 3.07
N ALA A 93 -8.28 6.10 3.96
CA ALA A 93 -9.11 5.19 4.77
C ALA A 93 -9.94 5.85 5.87
N GLU A 94 -9.88 7.16 6.17
CA GLU A 94 -10.71 7.71 7.26
C GLU A 94 -11.53 8.96 6.90
N ILE A 95 -12.43 8.80 5.93
CA ILE A 95 -13.81 9.26 6.14
C ILE A 95 -14.70 8.04 5.97
N THR A 96 -15.07 7.41 7.08
CA THR A 96 -16.07 6.33 7.07
C THR A 96 -17.36 6.82 6.41
N PHE A 97 -18.18 5.90 5.87
CA PHE A 97 -19.45 6.28 5.26
C PHE A 97 -20.33 7.10 6.21
N ASP A 98 -20.35 6.76 7.50
CA ASP A 98 -21.07 7.53 8.51
C ASP A 98 -20.50 8.95 8.68
N HIS A 99 -19.17 9.11 8.64
CA HIS A 99 -18.53 10.42 8.74
C HIS A 99 -18.81 11.27 7.49
N SER A 100 -18.74 10.68 6.29
CA SER A 100 -19.08 11.33 5.02
C SER A 100 -20.52 11.81 5.02
N MET A 101 -21.45 10.93 5.39
CA MET A 101 -22.88 11.23 5.41
C MET A 101 -23.20 12.33 6.43
N ARG A 102 -22.53 12.30 7.60
CA ARG A 102 -22.66 13.34 8.62
C ARG A 102 -22.16 14.69 8.13
N LEU A 103 -21.00 14.76 7.48
CA LEU A 103 -20.47 16.01 6.91
C LEU A 103 -21.42 16.61 5.87
N ILE A 104 -21.97 15.78 4.97
CA ILE A 104 -22.96 16.22 3.97
C ILE A 104 -24.22 16.76 4.66
N MET A 105 -24.72 16.05 5.68
CA MET A 105 -25.90 16.48 6.43
C MET A 105 -25.68 17.79 7.19
N ILE A 106 -24.53 17.95 7.85
CA ILE A 106 -24.17 19.20 8.54
C ILE A 106 -24.09 20.35 7.53
N ALA A 107 -23.36 20.17 6.43
CA ALA A 107 -23.23 21.20 5.40
C ALA A 107 -24.60 21.61 4.81
N PHE A 108 -25.48 20.63 4.56
CA PHE A 108 -26.84 20.89 4.09
C PHE A 108 -27.66 21.68 5.12
N LEU A 109 -27.64 21.26 6.39
CA LEU A 109 -28.41 21.91 7.47
C LEU A 109 -27.92 23.33 7.75
N SER A 110 -26.60 23.56 7.78
CA SER A 110 -26.04 24.92 7.91
C SER A 110 -26.40 25.80 6.70
N THR A 111 -26.41 25.25 5.48
CA THR A 111 -26.85 25.99 4.29
C THR A 111 -28.33 26.40 4.40
N VAL A 112 -29.20 25.50 4.89
CA VAL A 112 -30.63 25.81 5.12
C VAL A 112 -30.80 26.88 6.19
N LYS A 113 -30.06 26.78 7.30
CA LYS A 113 -30.07 27.75 8.39
C LYS A 113 -29.69 29.15 7.92
N GLU A 114 -28.61 29.26 7.14
CA GLU A 114 -28.15 30.52 6.56
C GLU A 114 -29.13 31.08 5.52
N PHE A 115 -29.59 30.24 4.58
CA PHE A 115 -30.46 30.68 3.49
C PHE A 115 -31.82 31.19 3.99
N PHE A 116 -32.38 30.57 5.02
CA PHE A 116 -33.66 30.95 5.62
C PHE A 116 -33.54 31.83 6.87
N ALA A 117 -32.32 32.21 7.28
CA ALA A 117 -32.02 32.99 8.49
C ALA A 117 -32.73 32.44 9.74
N LEU A 118 -32.70 31.11 9.92
CA LEU A 118 -33.37 30.44 11.02
C LEU A 118 -32.62 30.63 12.33
N THR A 119 -33.36 30.85 13.42
CA THR A 119 -32.80 30.77 14.77
C THR A 119 -32.48 29.32 15.15
N ASP A 120 -31.55 29.10 16.08
CA ASP A 120 -31.19 27.76 16.57
C ASP A 120 -32.41 26.97 17.07
N ALA A 121 -33.37 27.64 17.72
CA ALA A 121 -34.61 27.03 18.18
C ALA A 121 -35.51 26.55 17.03
N GLN A 122 -35.60 27.34 15.95
CA GLN A 122 -36.35 26.94 14.76
C GLN A 122 -35.65 25.80 14.01
N MET A 123 -34.32 25.82 14.00
CA MET A 123 -33.50 24.78 13.39
C MET A 123 -33.65 23.43 14.11
N ALA A 124 -33.63 23.43 15.44
CA ALA A 124 -33.87 22.24 16.24
C ALA A 124 -35.28 21.66 15.98
N GLY A 125 -36.30 22.53 15.90
CA GLY A 125 -37.66 22.13 15.53
C GLY A 125 -37.76 21.52 14.14
N PHE A 126 -37.02 22.07 13.17
CA PHE A 126 -36.93 21.55 11.81
C PHE A 126 -36.28 20.16 11.76
N VAL A 127 -35.14 19.97 12.43
CA VAL A 127 -34.45 18.66 12.51
C VAL A 127 -35.35 17.60 13.14
N GLN A 128 -36.10 17.95 14.19
CA GLN A 128 -37.02 17.01 14.83
C GLN A 128 -38.19 16.62 13.92
N GLN A 129 -38.75 17.58 13.16
CA GLN A 129 -39.78 17.28 12.16
C GLN A 129 -39.24 16.41 11.02
N PHE A 130 -38.02 16.69 10.56
CA PHE A 130 -37.34 15.86 9.55
C PHE A 130 -37.22 14.41 10.01
N ILE A 131 -36.70 14.17 11.23
CA ILE A 131 -36.56 12.82 11.80
C ILE A 131 -37.93 12.13 11.95
N ASN A 132 -38.96 12.87 12.36
CA ASN A 132 -40.31 12.33 12.52
C ASN A 132 -40.96 11.90 11.19
N ASN A 133 -40.56 12.51 10.07
CA ASN A 133 -41.05 12.17 8.73
C ASN A 133 -40.29 11.01 8.08
N LEU A 134 -39.23 10.50 8.72
CA LEU A 134 -38.48 9.36 8.21
C LEU A 134 -39.20 8.03 8.46
N PRO A 135 -39.02 7.02 7.58
CA PRO A 135 -39.46 5.66 7.85
C PRO A 135 -38.88 5.09 9.14
N ASN A 136 -39.64 4.22 9.82
CA ASN A 136 -39.28 3.67 11.13
C ASN A 136 -37.87 3.02 11.20
N TYR A 137 -37.40 2.42 10.09
CA TYR A 137 -36.08 1.78 10.02
C TYR A 137 -34.91 2.77 9.99
N LEU A 138 -35.15 4.05 9.64
CA LEU A 138 -34.15 5.14 9.68
C LEU A 138 -34.31 6.04 10.91
N LYS A 139 -35.47 5.98 11.56
CA LYS A 139 -35.77 6.84 12.70
C LYS A 139 -34.92 6.47 13.92
N SER A 140 -34.87 5.19 14.29
CA SER A 140 -34.13 4.76 15.49
C SER A 140 -32.61 4.98 15.43
N PRO A 141 -31.89 4.83 14.30
CA PRO A 141 -30.46 5.12 14.26
C PRO A 141 -30.15 6.62 14.21
N LEU A 142 -31.03 7.43 13.63
CA LEU A 142 -30.81 8.87 13.44
C LEU A 142 -31.31 9.73 14.61
N GLU A 143 -32.24 9.24 15.43
CA GLU A 143 -32.64 9.90 16.68
C GLU A 143 -31.44 10.10 17.62
N VAL A 144 -30.50 9.14 17.65
CA VAL A 144 -29.25 9.24 18.45
C VAL A 144 -28.33 10.37 17.94
N CYS A 145 -28.43 10.74 16.67
CA CYS A 145 -27.62 11.79 16.04
C CYS A 145 -28.33 13.16 16.03
N ALA A 146 -29.59 13.24 16.48
CA ALA A 146 -30.43 14.44 16.37
C ALA A 146 -29.80 15.66 17.08
N GLU A 147 -29.28 15.46 18.29
CA GLU A 147 -28.64 16.51 19.09
C GLU A 147 -27.39 17.08 18.42
N GLN A 148 -26.60 16.21 17.77
CA GLN A 148 -25.37 16.59 17.06
C GLN A 148 -25.65 17.30 15.74
N LEU A 149 -26.79 17.01 15.09
CA LEU A 149 -27.23 17.65 13.86
C LEU A 149 -27.95 18.99 14.11
N SER A 150 -28.60 19.17 15.27
CA SER A 150 -29.23 20.43 15.67
C SER A 150 -28.25 21.51 16.14
N ALA A 151 -27.00 21.15 16.41
CA ALA A 151 -25.94 22.07 16.83
C ALA A 151 -25.18 22.72 15.64
N ALA A 152 -25.54 22.36 14.40
CA ALA A 152 -25.01 22.94 13.17
C ALA A 152 -25.76 24.23 12.74
#